data_AF-A0A2V9I061-F1
#
_entry.id   AF-A0A2V9I061-F1
#
_cell.length_a   1.000
_cell.length_b   1.000
_cell.length_c   1.000
_cell.angle_alpha   90.00
_cell.angle_beta   90.00
_cell.angle_gamma   90.00
#
_symmetry.space_group_name_H-M   'P 1'
#
loop_
_entity.id
_entity.type
_entity.pdbx_description
1 polymer ?
#
loop_
_entity_poly.entity_id
_entity_poly.type
_entity_poly.pdbx_seq_one_letter_code
_entity_poly.pdbx_strand_id
1 'polypeptide(L)'
;MYTSYYNLREEPFRLTSDPRFFHLAEPHAAALATLVEAVMRRKGFLLMTGPIGTGKTTVVHTALQILTERAATGHPISSAFILNPTLSREEFLEMILTEFEI
;
A
#
# COMPACT_ATOMS: atom_id res chain seq x y z
N MET A 1 3.30 -28.74 12.56
CA MET A 1 2.97 -29.24 13.92
C MET A 1 1.79 -28.46 14.51
N TYR A 2 1.81 -27.12 14.53
CA TYR A 2 0.66 -26.32 14.95
C TYR A 2 -0.49 -26.27 13.95
N THR A 3 -0.19 -26.24 12.64
CA THR A 3 -1.18 -26.19 11.57
C THR A 3 -2.10 -27.42 11.56
N SER A 4 -1.53 -28.62 11.70
CA SER A 4 -2.28 -29.87 11.79
C SER A 4 -3.08 -30.01 13.09
N TYR A 5 -2.55 -29.52 14.22
CA TYR A 5 -3.22 -29.62 15.52
C TYR A 5 -4.42 -28.66 15.64
N TYR A 6 -4.28 -27.44 15.13
CA TYR A 6 -5.33 -26.41 15.17
C TYR A 6 -6.13 -26.29 13.87
N ASN A 7 -5.91 -27.18 12.91
CA ASN A 7 -6.55 -27.18 11.59
C ASN A 7 -6.39 -25.83 10.85
N LEU A 8 -5.22 -25.20 10.97
CA LEU A 8 -4.88 -23.95 10.30
C LEU A 8 -4.33 -24.24 8.91
N ARG A 9 -4.69 -23.39 7.94
CA ARG A 9 -4.22 -23.50 6.54
C ARG A 9 -2.74 -23.16 6.40
N GLU A 10 -2.20 -22.34 7.29
CA GLU A 10 -0.82 -21.87 7.25
C GLU A 10 -0.32 -21.50 8.66
N GLU A 11 0.99 -21.26 8.79
CA GLU A 11 1.60 -20.98 10.08
C GLU A 11 1.02 -19.71 10.71
N PRO A 12 0.48 -19.80 11.95
CA PRO A 12 0.00 -18.63 12.65
C PRO A 12 1.17 -17.76 13.12
N PHE A 13 0.92 -16.45 13.30
CA PHE A 13 1.86 -15.47 13.87
C PHE A 13 3.12 -15.16 13.04
N ARG A 14 2.97 -15.08 11.71
CA ARG A 14 4.06 -14.56 10.85
C ARG A 14 4.36 -13.10 11.23
N LEU A 15 5.64 -12.77 11.30
CA LEU A 15 6.11 -11.42 11.66
C LEU A 15 5.80 -10.38 10.58
N THR A 16 5.56 -10.83 9.34
CA THR A 16 5.19 -9.99 8.22
C THR A 16 3.68 -10.03 8.00
N SER A 17 3.07 -8.85 7.84
CA SER A 17 1.67 -8.71 7.48
C SER A 17 1.43 -9.29 6.08
N ASP A 18 0.48 -10.23 5.98
CA ASP A 18 0.10 -10.85 4.73
C ASP A 18 -1.14 -10.15 4.12
N PRO A 19 -1.04 -9.58 2.91
CA PRO A 19 -2.12 -8.85 2.26
C PRO A 19 -3.42 -9.65 2.10
N ARG A 20 -3.35 -10.99 2.03
CA ARG A 20 -4.54 -11.87 1.91
C ARG A 20 -5.47 -11.80 3.12
N PHE A 21 -4.94 -11.36 4.27
CA PHE A 21 -5.69 -11.19 5.51
C PHE A 21 -6.11 -9.74 5.74
N PHE A 22 -6.00 -8.86 4.74
CA PHE A 22 -6.46 -7.48 4.87
C PHE A 22 -7.97 -7.44 5.06
N HIS A 23 -8.40 -7.22 6.31
CA HIS A 23 -9.80 -6.98 6.62
C HIS A 23 -10.15 -5.53 6.30
N LEU A 24 -10.88 -5.34 5.20
CA LEU A 24 -11.44 -4.06 4.77
C LEU A 24 -12.57 -3.62 5.70
N ALA A 25 -12.21 -3.21 6.93
CA ALA A 25 -13.15 -2.53 7.81
C ALA A 25 -13.65 -1.24 7.12
N GLU A 26 -14.87 -0.82 7.44
CA GLU A 26 -15.52 0.34 6.81
C GLU A 26 -14.62 1.59 6.70
N PRO A 27 -13.83 1.97 7.74
CA PRO A 27 -12.92 3.11 7.63
C PRO A 27 -11.80 2.91 6.60
N HIS A 28 -11.27 1.69 6.49
CA HIS A 28 -10.22 1.36 5.52
C HIS A 28 -10.77 1.36 4.10
N ALA A 29 -12.00 0.86 3.90
CA ALA A 29 -12.67 0.87 2.60
C ALA A 29 -12.93 2.30 2.10
N ALA A 30 -13.42 3.18 2.98
CA ALA A 30 -13.65 4.59 2.64
C ALA A 30 -12.33 5.33 2.29
N ALA A 31 -11.29 5.10 3.09
CA ALA A 31 -9.97 5.67 2.87
C ALA A 31 -9.34 5.19 1.54
N LEU A 32 -9.45 3.90 1.24
CA LEU A 32 -8.98 3.29 0.00
C LEU A 32 -9.71 3.86 -1.22
N ALA A 33 -11.04 3.96 -1.17
CA ALA A 33 -11.83 4.55 -2.25
C ALA A 33 -11.43 6.01 -2.52
N THR A 34 -11.22 6.78 -1.45
CA THR A 34 -10.78 8.19 -1.54
C THR A 34 -9.40 8.31 -2.19
N LEU A 35 -8.43 7.47 -1.80
CA LEU A 35 -7.09 7.44 -2.39
C LEU A 35 -7.14 7.12 -3.89
N VAL A 36 -7.83 6.04 -4.27
CA VAL A 36 -7.92 5.61 -5.67
C VAL A 36 -8.61 6.68 -6.51
N GLU A 37 -9.72 7.26 -6.03
CA GLU A 37 -10.43 8.32 -6.75
C GLU A 37 -9.57 9.58 -6.91
N ALA A 38 -8.81 9.96 -5.88
CA ALA A 38 -7.94 11.13 -5.93
C ALA A 38 -6.84 11.00 -6.99
N VAL A 39 -6.21 9.83 -7.10
CA VAL A 39 -5.21 9.55 -8.14
C VAL A 39 -5.85 9.57 -9.52
N MET A 40 -6.97 8.87 -9.70
CA MET A 40 -7.68 8.79 -10.99
C MET A 40 -8.15 10.16 -11.49
N ARG A 41 -8.57 11.04 -10.59
CA ARG A 41 -8.98 12.41 -10.92
C ARG A 41 -7.84 13.43 -10.95
N ARG A 42 -6.59 13.00 -10.72
CA ARG A 42 -5.40 13.87 -10.63
C ARG A 42 -5.61 15.04 -9.66
N LYS A 43 -6.18 14.77 -8.47
CA LYS A 43 -6.41 15.81 -7.44
C LYS A 43 -5.11 16.39 -6.87
N GLY A 44 -3.95 15.79 -7.16
CA GLY A 44 -2.65 16.24 -6.70
C GLY A 44 -2.24 15.54 -5.41
N PHE A 45 -2.12 16.30 -4.32
CA PHE A 45 -1.57 15.82 -3.05
C PHE A 45 -2.67 15.29 -2.11
N LEU A 46 -2.41 14.15 -1.46
CA LEU A 46 -3.29 13.57 -0.46
C LEU A 46 -2.49 13.18 0.79
N LEU A 47 -3.04 13.47 1.97
CA LEU A 47 -2.44 13.11 3.25
C LEU A 47 -3.35 12.15 4.01
N MET A 48 -2.81 10.99 4.38
CA MET A 48 -3.48 10.04 5.26
C MET A 48 -2.90 10.14 6.67
N THR A 49 -3.76 10.44 7.65
CA THR A 49 -3.39 10.52 9.06
C THR A 49 -4.14 9.47 9.88
N GLY A 50 -3.60 9.15 11.06
CA GLY A 50 -4.21 8.20 11.97
C GLY A 50 -3.20 7.65 12.99
N PRO A 51 -3.67 7.11 14.13
CA PRO A 51 -2.82 6.52 15.16
C PRO A 51 -1.88 5.41 14.67
N ILE A 52 -0.86 5.07 15.48
CA ILE A 52 0.04 3.94 15.20
C ILE A 52 -0.78 2.64 15.14
N GLY A 53 -0.42 1.73 14.23
CA GLY A 53 -1.10 0.43 14.10
C GLY A 53 -2.46 0.44 13.40
N THR A 54 -2.91 1.57 12.88
CA THR A 54 -4.24 1.70 12.20
C THR A 54 -4.26 1.25 10.74
N GLY A 55 -3.16 0.71 10.22
CA GLY A 55 -3.11 0.17 8.85
C GLY A 55 -2.89 1.19 7.73
N LYS A 56 -2.43 2.42 8.02
CA LYS A 56 -2.14 3.45 7.01
C LYS A 56 -1.27 2.94 5.85
N THR A 57 -0.13 2.34 6.18
CA THR A 57 0.80 1.77 5.19
C THR A 57 0.13 0.67 4.38
N THR A 58 -0.69 -0.16 5.02
CA THR A 58 -1.45 -1.23 4.35
C THR A 58 -2.46 -0.66 3.36
N VAL A 59 -3.23 0.37 3.75
CA VAL A 59 -4.20 1.02 2.85
C VAL A 59 -3.51 1.66 1.64
N VAL A 60 -2.38 2.35 1.83
CA VAL A 60 -1.60 2.94 0.73
C VAL A 60 -1.07 1.86 -0.21
N HIS A 61 -0.50 0.78 0.33
CA HIS A 61 -0.02 -0.34 -0.47
C HIS A 61 -1.14 -1.02 -1.26
N THR A 62 -2.31 -1.25 -0.64
CA THR A 62 -3.48 -1.79 -1.33
C THR A 62 -4.00 -0.84 -2.42
N ALA A 63 -3.95 0.48 -2.19
CA ALA A 63 -4.34 1.46 -3.22
C ALA A 63 -3.43 1.36 -4.45
N LEU A 64 -2.11 1.24 -4.24
CA LEU A 64 -1.13 1.07 -5.32
C LEU A 64 -1.40 -0.21 -6.12
N GLN A 65 -1.64 -1.34 -5.45
CA GLN A 65 -1.98 -2.59 -6.14
C GLN A 65 -3.22 -2.44 -7.04
N ILE A 66 -4.30 -1.82 -6.53
CA ILE A 66 -5.52 -1.59 -7.31
C ILE A 66 -5.25 -0.65 -8.50
N LEU A 67 -4.45 0.39 -8.32
CA LEU A 67 -4.09 1.31 -9.40
C LEU A 67 -3.28 0.62 -10.49
N THR A 68 -2.31 -0.24 -10.12
CA THR A 68 -1.52 -1.05 -11.06
C THR A 68 -2.40 -2.04 -11.83
N GLU A 69 -3.34 -2.72 -11.15
CA GLU A 69 -4.29 -3.63 -11.80
C GLU A 69 -5.21 -2.91 -12.79
N ARG A 70 -5.73 -1.73 -12.41
CA ARG A 70 -6.59 -0.92 -13.28
C ARG A 70 -5.82 -0.36 -14.48
N ALA A 71 -4.58 0.07 -14.25
CA ALA A 71 -3.69 0.58 -15.28
C ALA A 71 -3.42 -0.44 -16.40
N ALA A 72 -3.39 -1.74 -16.08
CA ALA A 72 -3.25 -2.83 -17.05
C ALA A 72 -4.40 -2.89 -18.09
N THR A 73 -5.55 -2.29 -17.79
CA THR A 73 -6.74 -2.28 -18.67
C THR A 73 -6.90 -0.98 -19.47
N GLY A 74 -5.98 -0.03 -19.33
CA GLY A 74 -6.09 1.29 -19.95
C GLY A 74 -4.76 2.01 -20.11
N HIS A 75 -4.55 3.08 -19.33
CA HIS A 75 -3.30 3.84 -19.30
C HIS A 75 -2.39 3.33 -18.17
N PRO A 76 -1.14 2.95 -18.46
CA PRO A 76 -0.18 2.56 -17.43
C PRO A 76 0.06 3.72 -16.46
N ILE A 77 -0.12 3.47 -15.16
CA ILE A 77 0.24 4.39 -14.09
C ILE A 77 1.61 3.94 -13.58
N SER A 78 2.63 4.75 -13.83
CA SER A 78 3.93 4.55 -13.19
C SER A 78 3.87 5.08 -11.76
N SER A 79 4.35 4.30 -10.79
CA SER A 79 4.32 4.64 -9.37
C SER A 79 5.61 4.24 -8.67
N ALA A 80 6.12 5.12 -7.81
CA ALA A 80 7.24 4.86 -6.90
C ALA A 80 6.73 4.76 -5.45
N PHE A 81 7.27 3.82 -4.66
CA PHE A 81 6.83 3.62 -3.27
C PHE A 81 7.97 3.84 -2.27
N ILE A 82 7.99 5.02 -1.67
CA ILE A 82 9.07 5.45 -0.76
C ILE A 82 8.64 5.23 0.69
N LEU A 83 9.33 4.30 1.37
CA LEU A 83 9.05 3.95 2.77
C LEU A 83 9.99 4.63 3.77
N ASN A 84 11.14 5.15 3.33
CA ASN A 84 12.15 5.69 4.24
C ASN A 84 11.86 7.16 4.57
N PRO A 85 11.50 7.50 5.82
CA PRO A 85 11.17 8.88 6.20
C PRO A 85 12.41 9.73 6.53
N THR A 86 13.61 9.14 6.60
CA THR A 86 14.84 9.83 7.07
C THR A 86 15.78 10.24 5.95
N LEU A 87 15.31 10.22 4.70
CA LEU A 87 16.12 10.59 3.54
C LEU A 87 16.45 12.09 3.56
N SER A 88 17.69 12.43 3.26
CA SER A 88 18.07 13.77 2.82
C SER A 88 17.40 14.11 1.48
N ARG A 89 17.52 15.37 1.06
CA ARG A 89 16.96 15.84 -0.20
C ARG A 89 17.55 15.07 -1.39
N GLU A 90 18.86 14.89 -1.39
CA GLU A 90 19.60 14.23 -2.46
C GLU A 90 19.23 12.73 -2.52
N GLU A 91 19.21 12.05 -1.37
CA GLU A 91 18.81 10.64 -1.27
C GLU A 91 17.35 10.42 -1.67
N PHE A 92 16.45 11.38 -1.37
CA PHE A 92 15.05 11.31 -1.79
C PHE A 92 14.92 11.37 -3.31
N LEU A 93 15.66 12.26 -3.97
CA LEU A 93 15.66 12.36 -5.43
C LEU A 93 16.27 11.10 -6.06
N GLU A 94 17.38 10.61 -5.53
CA GLU A 94 18.01 9.37 -5.97
C GLU A 94 17.06 8.17 -5.83
N MET A 95 16.33 8.09 -4.71
CA MET A 95 15.34 7.04 -4.49
C MET A 95 14.15 7.14 -5.45
N ILE A 96 13.66 8.36 -5.75
CA ILE A 96 12.62 8.55 -6.76
C ILE A 96 13.08 8.01 -8.12
N LEU A 97 14.28 8.40 -8.56
CA LEU A 97 14.82 7.98 -9.87
C LEU A 97 15.00 6.46 -9.92
N THR A 98 15.56 5.89 -8.86
CA THR A 98 15.74 4.44 -8.70
C THR A 98 14.42 3.69 -8.78
N GLU A 99 13.40 4.12 -8.03
CA GLU A 99 12.08 3.49 -8.02
C GLU A 99 11.35 3.59 -9.36
N PHE A 100 11.63 4.63 -10.16
CA PHE A 100 11.08 4.79 -11.50
C PHE A 100 11.93 4.14 -12.61
N GLU A 101 13.07 3.54 -12.27
CA GLU A 101 14.03 2.97 -13.21
C GLU A 101 14.55 4.00 -14.25
N ILE A 102 14.76 5.25 -13.83
CA ILE A 102 15.29 6.37 -14.64
C ILE A 102 16.76 6.63 -14.28
#